data_AF-A0A519XTQ7-F1
#
_entry.id   AF-A0A519XTQ7-F1
#
_cell.length_a   1.000
_cell.length_b   1.000
_cell.length_c   1.000
_cell.angle_alpha   90.00
_cell.angle_beta   90.00
_cell.angle_gamma   90.00
#
_symmetry.space_group_name_H-M   'P 1'
#
loop_
_entity.id
_entity.type
_entity.pdbx_description
1 polymer ?
#
loop_
_entity_poly.entity_id
_entity_poly.type
_entity_poly.pdbx_seq_one_letter_code
_entity_poly.pdbx_strand_id
1 'polypeptide(L)'
;LFQKAKVARNQARTGAGLPWPINIPFTYIDGGNTIIVKGQPDMSKVRVYMLGVKNPLRNPALPNNDDGFDKNAQVWFNELRLTEFDERGGWAATARMNAKLADFADVNISGSKSTIGFGSLEKKVSERNRSDNEFFDVSSSIELGKFLPQKSGIKIPMFVSYSKQVLTPQFDPRTPDIELKNTLAGASRAQKDSILNFAQDYTTRSSLTFTNVRKERMSSEEKVRLWDIENFNVSYAQTKFSHRDFINETSLQRSYRASLGYNYAGTPKNYQPFDKIIKSNSLKLLKDFNFTLMPNAINFRIDVDRFYSENTLRNNDPNNFIPINTTFNNAFMICSTNFNYTIFNKDYSTIRKVFAISG
;
A
#
# COMPACT_ATOMS: atom_id res chain seq x y z
N LEU A 1 7.26 -4.66 36.39
CA LEU A 1 6.74 -5.62 37.38
C LEU A 1 5.41 -6.27 36.96
N PHE A 2 4.37 -5.51 36.63
CA PHE A 2 3.06 -6.06 36.22
C PHE A 2 3.12 -7.05 35.03
N GLN A 3 3.98 -6.79 34.03
CA GLN A 3 4.24 -7.74 32.94
C GLN A 3 4.75 -9.10 33.45
N LYS A 4 5.68 -9.10 34.41
CA LYS A 4 6.21 -10.33 35.03
C LYS A 4 5.11 -11.10 35.76
N ALA A 5 4.26 -10.42 36.53
CA ALA A 5 3.12 -11.03 37.20
C ALA A 5 2.13 -11.67 36.21
N LYS A 6 1.85 -11.00 35.07
CA LYS A 6 0.98 -11.54 34.02
C LYS A 6 1.61 -12.76 33.33
N VAL A 7 2.91 -12.71 33.01
CA VAL A 7 3.64 -13.85 32.43
C VAL A 7 3.64 -15.03 33.40
N ALA A 8 3.92 -14.80 34.69
CA ALA A 8 3.87 -15.83 35.73
C ALA A 8 2.48 -16.47 35.82
N ARG A 9 1.40 -15.67 35.77
CA ARG A 9 0.02 -16.19 35.71
C ARG A 9 -0.22 -17.06 34.48
N ASN A 10 0.25 -16.64 33.30
CA ASN A 10 0.07 -17.40 32.06
C ASN A 10 0.82 -18.74 32.09
N GLN A 11 1.95 -18.79 32.78
CA GLN A 11 2.76 -20.00 32.96
C GLN A 11 2.27 -20.87 34.13
N ALA A 12 1.54 -20.30 35.09
CA ALA A 12 1.00 -21.02 36.22
C ALA A 12 0.06 -22.15 35.77
N ARG A 13 0.08 -23.22 36.56
CA ARG A 13 -0.77 -24.39 36.38
C ARG A 13 -1.52 -24.66 37.68
N THR A 14 -2.72 -25.20 37.58
CA THR A 14 -3.44 -25.73 38.74
C THR A 14 -2.77 -27.01 39.25
N GLY A 15 -3.15 -27.49 40.43
CA GLY A 15 -2.65 -28.77 40.95
C GLY A 15 -2.92 -29.98 40.03
N ALA A 16 -3.88 -29.86 39.12
CA ALA A 16 -4.18 -30.86 38.09
C ALA A 16 -3.39 -30.67 36.78
N GLY A 17 -2.41 -29.76 36.76
CA GLY A 17 -1.58 -29.48 35.57
C GLY A 17 -2.26 -28.63 34.48
N LEU A 18 -3.51 -28.21 34.68
CA LEU A 18 -4.23 -27.35 33.73
C LEU A 18 -3.72 -25.89 33.80
N PRO A 19 -3.77 -25.11 32.71
CA PRO A 19 -3.48 -23.68 32.75
C PRO A 19 -4.29 -22.96 33.83
N TRP A 20 -3.68 -21.98 34.51
CA TRP A 20 -4.38 -21.21 35.54
C TRP A 20 -5.61 -20.48 34.96
N PRO A 21 -6.82 -20.67 35.51
CA PRO A 21 -8.04 -20.08 34.96
C PRO A 21 -8.02 -18.55 34.98
N ILE A 22 -8.41 -17.91 33.88
CA ILE A 22 -8.36 -16.43 33.76
C ILE A 22 -9.32 -15.72 34.71
N ASN A 23 -10.40 -16.37 35.10
CA ASN A 23 -11.45 -15.81 35.96
C ASN A 23 -11.11 -15.91 37.46
N ILE A 24 -10.03 -16.61 37.82
CA ILE A 24 -9.57 -16.76 39.20
C ILE A 24 -8.40 -15.79 39.45
N PRO A 25 -8.44 -14.97 40.52
CA PRO A 25 -7.32 -14.11 40.88
C PRO A 25 -6.03 -14.91 41.09
N PHE A 26 -4.96 -14.50 40.41
CA PHE A 26 -3.62 -15.02 40.60
C PHE A 26 -2.79 -14.03 41.41
N THR A 27 -2.18 -14.48 42.49
CA THR A 27 -1.35 -13.64 43.36
C THR A 27 0.12 -13.84 43.01
N TYR A 28 0.80 -12.74 42.70
CA TYR A 28 2.23 -12.65 42.48
C TYR A 28 2.87 -11.79 43.56
N ILE A 29 3.86 -12.34 44.27
CA ILE A 29 4.56 -11.65 45.35
C ILE A 29 5.92 -11.21 44.84
N ASP A 30 6.25 -9.95 45.03
CA ASP A 30 7.55 -9.35 44.69
C ASP A 30 8.06 -8.55 45.88
N GLY A 31 8.92 -9.16 46.71
CA GLY A 31 9.32 -8.61 47.99
C GLY A 31 8.11 -8.37 48.91
N GLY A 32 7.95 -7.12 49.37
CA GLY A 32 6.79 -6.70 50.17
C GLY A 32 5.53 -6.36 49.37
N ASN A 33 5.60 -6.36 48.04
CA ASN A 33 4.48 -5.99 47.18
C ASN A 33 3.66 -7.22 46.78
N THR A 34 2.34 -7.09 46.82
CA THR A 34 1.41 -8.13 46.35
C THR A 34 0.66 -7.64 45.11
N ILE A 35 0.77 -8.37 44.02
CA ILE A 35 0.08 -8.07 42.75
C ILE A 35 -0.93 -9.17 42.49
N ILE A 36 -2.19 -8.77 42.26
CA ILE A 36 -3.27 -9.70 41.94
C ILE A 36 -3.70 -9.48 40.50
N VAL A 37 -3.59 -10.52 39.68
CA VAL A 37 -3.98 -10.50 38.27
C VAL A 37 -5.26 -11.32 38.10
N LYS A 38 -6.32 -10.69 37.59
CA LYS A 38 -7.56 -11.36 37.19
C LYS A 38 -7.86 -11.00 35.73
N GLY A 39 -8.25 -11.98 34.93
CA GLY A 39 -8.49 -11.83 33.49
C GLY A 39 -7.21 -11.63 32.69
N GLN A 40 -7.32 -10.97 31.54
CA GLN A 40 -6.20 -10.53 30.70
C GLN A 40 -6.13 -9.00 30.68
N PRO A 41 -5.67 -8.35 31.77
CA PRO A 41 -5.56 -6.90 31.79
C PRO A 41 -4.57 -6.43 30.72
N ASP A 42 -4.87 -5.27 30.13
CA ASP A 42 -4.05 -4.63 29.09
C ASP A 42 -3.59 -3.26 29.60
N MET A 43 -2.30 -3.15 29.87
CA MET A 43 -1.68 -1.92 30.36
C MET A 43 -1.53 -0.86 29.26
N SER A 44 -1.67 -1.23 27.99
CA SER A 44 -1.67 -0.26 26.88
C SER A 44 -2.96 0.56 26.82
N LYS A 45 -4.04 0.08 27.46
CA LYS A 45 -5.37 0.70 27.44
C LYS A 45 -6.02 0.70 28.83
N VAL A 46 -5.43 1.45 29.76
CA VAL A 46 -6.03 1.62 31.09
C VAL A 46 -7.14 2.67 31.03
N ARG A 47 -8.36 2.28 31.42
CA ARG A 47 -9.55 3.16 31.40
C ARG A 47 -9.96 3.66 32.77
N VAL A 48 -9.76 2.84 33.80
CA VAL A 48 -10.21 3.11 35.17
C VAL A 48 -9.06 2.82 36.11
N TYR A 49 -8.78 3.76 36.98
CA TYR A 49 -7.91 3.59 38.13
C TYR A 49 -8.79 3.64 39.38
N MET A 50 -8.61 2.67 40.27
CA MET A 50 -9.25 2.66 41.58
C MET A 50 -8.16 2.67 42.64
N LEU A 51 -8.26 3.64 43.55
CA LEU A 51 -7.36 3.77 44.68
C LEU A 51 -8.19 3.63 45.96
N GLY A 52 -7.70 2.84 46.90
CA GLY A 52 -8.44 2.54 48.11
C GLY A 52 -7.60 1.77 49.12
N VAL A 53 -8.16 1.63 50.31
CA VAL A 53 -7.54 0.92 51.43
C VAL A 53 -8.35 -0.34 51.67
N LYS A 54 -7.66 -1.48 51.79
CA LYS A 54 -8.29 -2.77 52.09
C LYS A 54 -7.83 -3.23 53.47
N ASN A 55 -8.77 -3.35 54.41
CA ASN A 55 -8.56 -4.12 55.62
C ASN A 55 -8.70 -5.61 55.26
N PRO A 56 -7.65 -6.45 55.37
CA PRO A 56 -7.77 -7.88 55.12
C PRO A 56 -8.73 -8.52 56.13
N LEU A 57 -9.36 -9.61 55.71
CA LEU A 57 -10.11 -10.46 56.63
C LEU A 57 -9.12 -11.39 57.31
N ARG A 58 -9.32 -11.62 58.62
CA ARG A 58 -8.49 -12.53 59.42
C ARG A 58 -8.31 -13.86 58.70
N ASN A 59 -7.07 -14.21 58.40
CA ASN A 59 -6.72 -15.50 57.82
C ASN A 59 -6.30 -16.48 58.94
N PRO A 60 -7.12 -17.49 59.29
CA PRO A 60 -6.80 -18.44 60.35
C PRO A 60 -5.52 -19.26 60.08
N ALA A 61 -5.12 -19.38 58.81
CA ALA A 61 -3.91 -20.11 58.41
C ALA A 61 -2.61 -19.29 58.55
N LEU A 62 -2.70 -17.98 58.78
CA LEU A 62 -1.57 -17.07 58.98
C LEU A 62 -1.84 -16.12 60.17
N PRO A 63 -1.91 -16.65 61.41
CA PRO A 63 -2.44 -15.93 62.56
C PRO A 63 -1.57 -14.76 63.06
N ASN A 64 -0.31 -14.64 62.61
CA ASN A 64 0.63 -13.64 63.12
C ASN A 64 0.66 -12.32 62.33
N ASN A 65 -0.10 -12.21 61.24
CA ASN A 65 -0.05 -11.05 60.33
C ASN A 65 -1.32 -10.21 60.28
N ASP A 66 -2.39 -10.61 60.98
CA ASP A 66 -3.69 -9.92 60.97
C ASP A 66 -4.41 -10.13 62.31
N ASP A 67 -4.73 -9.04 63.01
CA ASP A 67 -5.41 -9.07 64.31
C ASP A 67 -6.93 -9.23 64.20
N GLY A 68 -7.49 -9.11 62.99
CA GLY A 68 -8.90 -9.31 62.69
C GLY A 68 -9.85 -8.27 63.27
N PHE A 69 -9.34 -7.11 63.72
CA PHE A 69 -10.16 -6.04 64.28
C PHE A 69 -10.52 -4.97 63.23
N ASP A 70 -11.64 -4.29 63.47
CA ASP A 70 -12.03 -3.11 62.69
C ASP A 70 -10.96 -2.02 62.81
N LYS A 71 -10.69 -1.34 61.69
CA LYS A 71 -9.67 -0.29 61.58
C LYS A 71 -10.32 1.04 61.25
N ASN A 72 -9.98 2.06 62.03
CA ASN A 72 -10.28 3.45 61.72
C ASN A 72 -8.99 4.14 61.28
N ALA A 73 -8.97 4.68 60.08
CA ALA A 73 -7.79 5.35 59.53
C ALA A 73 -8.18 6.56 58.68
N GLN A 74 -7.39 7.62 58.78
CA GLN A 74 -7.43 8.74 57.85
C GLN A 74 -6.31 8.54 56.83
N VAL A 75 -6.67 8.37 55.57
CA VAL A 75 -5.70 8.08 54.49
C VAL A 75 -5.78 9.19 53.46
N TRP A 76 -4.62 9.80 53.19
CA TRP A 76 -4.47 10.85 52.21
C TRP A 76 -3.70 10.30 51.01
N PHE A 77 -4.25 10.49 49.82
CA PHE A 77 -3.57 10.20 48.56
C PHE A 77 -3.19 11.53 47.92
N ASN A 78 -1.90 11.72 47.63
CA ASN A 78 -1.38 12.99 47.12
C ASN A 78 -1.33 13.00 45.58
N GLU A 79 -0.35 12.31 45.00
CA GLU A 79 -0.10 12.33 43.56
C GLU A 79 0.03 10.91 43.01
N LEU A 80 -0.62 10.65 41.88
CA LEU A 80 -0.38 9.47 41.04
C LEU A 80 0.29 9.94 39.76
N ARG A 81 1.60 9.75 39.68
CA ARG A 81 2.39 10.10 38.49
C ARG A 81 3.10 8.87 37.93
N LEU A 82 3.22 8.83 36.61
CA LEU A 82 4.17 7.94 35.95
C LEU A 82 5.55 8.60 35.96
N THR A 83 6.55 7.85 36.41
CA THR A 83 7.96 8.26 36.40
C THR A 83 8.76 7.33 35.49
N GLU A 84 9.99 7.73 35.17
CA GLU A 84 10.94 6.90 34.41
C GLU A 84 10.41 6.51 33.02
N PHE A 85 10.25 7.52 32.16
CA PHE A 85 9.97 7.26 30.76
C PHE A 85 11.12 6.49 30.12
N ASP A 86 10.78 5.63 29.17
CA ASP A 86 11.77 4.92 28.38
C ASP A 86 12.48 5.91 27.44
N GLU A 87 13.71 6.27 27.80
CA GLU A 87 14.56 7.18 27.04
C GLU A 87 15.42 6.48 25.99
N ARG A 88 15.18 5.18 25.73
CA ARG A 88 15.90 4.43 24.68
C ARG A 88 15.81 5.18 23.35
N GLY A 89 16.98 5.59 22.85
CA GLY A 89 17.13 6.15 21.52
C GLY A 89 16.98 5.07 20.46
N GLY A 90 16.57 5.49 19.26
CA GLY A 90 16.64 4.68 18.05
C GLY A 90 17.59 5.31 17.05
N TRP A 91 17.99 4.52 16.06
CA TRP A 91 18.77 5.01 14.93
C TRP A 91 17.99 4.80 13.64
N ALA A 92 18.38 5.54 12.61
CA ALA A 92 17.94 5.29 11.25
C ALA A 92 19.13 5.39 10.30
N ALA A 93 19.13 4.55 9.28
CA ALA A 93 20.07 4.59 8.19
C ALA A 93 19.30 4.56 6.88
N THR A 94 19.71 5.36 5.92
CA THR A 94 19.16 5.35 4.55
C THR A 94 20.32 5.33 3.58
N ALA A 95 20.26 4.42 2.62
CA ALA A 95 21.20 4.32 1.51
C ALA A 95 20.43 4.47 0.20
N ARG A 96 20.99 5.24 -0.73
CA ARG A 96 20.43 5.43 -2.07
C ARG A 96 21.56 5.37 -3.08
N MET A 97 21.34 4.65 -4.17
CA MET A 97 22.26 4.52 -5.28
C MET A 97 21.48 4.74 -6.57
N ASN A 98 21.95 5.66 -7.41
CA ASN A 98 21.40 5.89 -8.74
C ASN A 98 22.53 5.66 -9.75
N ALA A 99 22.30 4.82 -10.74
CA ALA A 99 23.26 4.49 -11.77
C ALA A 99 22.63 4.71 -13.16
N LYS A 100 23.25 5.58 -13.96
CA LYS A 100 22.87 5.82 -15.35
C LYS A 100 23.78 5.03 -16.28
N LEU A 101 23.20 4.12 -17.05
CA LEU A 101 23.88 3.25 -18.02
C LEU A 101 23.71 3.84 -19.42
N ALA A 102 24.54 4.85 -19.72
CA ALA A 102 24.51 5.61 -20.96
C ALA A 102 23.09 6.08 -21.33
N ASP A 103 22.59 5.65 -22.50
CA ASP A 103 21.30 6.05 -23.06
C ASP A 103 20.22 4.96 -22.96
N PHE A 104 20.53 3.80 -22.39
CA PHE A 104 19.62 2.64 -22.44
C PHE A 104 19.00 2.26 -21.10
N ALA A 105 19.59 2.65 -19.97
CA ALA A 105 18.98 2.36 -18.68
C ALA A 105 19.37 3.35 -17.57
N ASP A 106 18.43 3.60 -16.67
CA ASP A 106 18.63 4.25 -15.37
C ASP A 106 18.18 3.26 -14.29
N VAL A 107 19.01 3.03 -13.27
CA VAL A 107 18.74 2.11 -12.16
C VAL A 107 18.80 2.89 -10.85
N ASN A 108 17.73 2.82 -10.06
CA ASN A 108 17.65 3.43 -8.74
C ASN A 108 17.43 2.33 -7.69
N ILE A 109 18.28 2.31 -6.67
CA ILE A 109 18.16 1.40 -5.52
C ILE A 109 18.12 2.26 -4.27
N SER A 110 17.13 2.02 -3.41
CA SER A 110 17.01 2.68 -2.12
C SER A 110 16.71 1.67 -1.02
N GLY A 111 17.35 1.88 0.13
CA GLY A 111 17.13 1.08 1.32
C GLY A 111 17.09 1.99 2.53
N SER A 112 16.20 1.71 3.47
CA SER A 112 16.21 2.40 4.75
C SER A 112 15.82 1.45 5.88
N LYS A 113 16.40 1.70 7.04
CA LYS A 113 16.08 1.01 8.28
C LYS A 113 15.98 2.02 9.40
N SER A 114 14.95 1.92 10.23
CA SER A 114 14.82 2.71 11.46
C SER A 114 14.36 1.82 12.59
N THR A 115 14.85 2.06 13.79
CA THR A 115 14.49 1.25 14.95
C THR A 115 13.43 1.92 15.82
N ILE A 116 12.87 1.15 16.74
CA ILE A 116 12.07 1.64 17.86
C ILE A 116 12.83 2.78 18.58
N GLY A 117 12.11 3.83 18.95
CA GLY A 117 12.65 5.02 19.61
C GLY A 117 13.19 6.09 18.65
N PHE A 118 13.36 5.80 17.36
CA PHE A 118 13.79 6.81 16.39
C PHE A 118 12.67 7.84 16.13
N GLY A 119 13.05 9.11 16.05
CA GLY A 119 12.14 10.23 15.82
C GLY A 119 12.90 11.53 15.62
N SER A 120 12.22 12.54 15.10
CA SER A 120 12.74 13.90 15.01
C SER A 120 12.75 14.58 16.38
N LEU A 121 13.53 15.64 16.55
CA LEU A 121 13.84 16.24 17.85
C LEU A 121 12.60 16.80 18.56
N GLU A 122 11.62 17.27 17.79
CA GLU A 122 10.36 17.83 18.25
C GLU A 122 9.34 16.77 18.72
N LYS A 123 9.56 15.48 18.45
CA LYS A 123 8.61 14.42 18.83
C LYS A 123 8.65 14.13 20.32
N LYS A 124 7.46 14.11 20.94
CA LYS A 124 7.30 13.62 22.32
C LYS A 124 7.64 12.13 22.40
N VAL A 125 8.00 11.65 23.59
CA VAL A 125 8.34 10.23 23.82
C VAL A 125 7.20 9.29 23.38
N SER A 126 5.94 9.71 23.53
CA SER A 126 4.77 8.95 23.08
C SER A 126 4.62 8.85 21.55
N GLU A 127 5.19 9.80 20.80
CA GLU A 127 5.07 9.96 19.35
C GLU A 127 6.28 9.38 18.59
N ARG A 128 7.30 8.94 19.32
CA ARG A 128 8.47 8.25 18.75
C ARG A 128 8.04 6.90 18.16
N ASN A 129 8.82 6.44 17.18
CA ASN A 129 8.55 5.21 16.45
C ASN A 129 8.47 4.01 17.42
N ARG A 130 7.42 3.20 17.32
CA ARG A 130 7.20 1.99 18.15
C ARG A 130 7.36 0.69 17.36
N SER A 131 8.05 0.77 16.24
CA SER A 131 8.29 -0.36 15.35
C SER A 131 9.64 -0.26 14.65
N ASP A 132 10.28 -1.39 14.41
CA ASP A 132 11.43 -1.46 13.52
C ASP A 132 10.91 -1.45 12.08
N ASN A 133 11.28 -0.44 11.30
CA ASN A 133 10.88 -0.29 9.92
C ASN A 133 12.05 -0.63 9.00
N GLU A 134 11.83 -1.54 8.08
CA GLU A 134 12.76 -1.89 7.01
C GLU A 134 12.08 -1.65 5.67
N PHE A 135 12.74 -0.88 4.81
CA PHE A 135 12.25 -0.57 3.47
C PHE A 135 13.37 -0.82 2.46
N PHE A 136 13.02 -1.48 1.37
CA PHE A 136 13.90 -1.72 0.23
C PHE A 136 13.10 -1.47 -1.04
N ASP A 137 13.65 -0.71 -1.96
CA ASP A 137 13.06 -0.40 -3.26
C ASP A 137 14.14 -0.41 -4.33
N VAL A 138 13.84 -1.06 -5.45
CA VAL A 138 14.64 -1.05 -6.66
C VAL A 138 13.73 -0.72 -7.83
N SER A 139 14.16 0.21 -8.67
CA SER A 139 13.47 0.57 -9.90
C SER A 139 14.46 0.77 -11.03
N SER A 140 14.01 0.50 -12.25
CA SER A 140 14.80 0.76 -13.44
C SER A 140 13.91 1.21 -14.60
N SER A 141 14.36 2.26 -15.27
CA SER A 141 13.82 2.72 -16.56
C SER A 141 14.79 2.25 -17.63
N ILE A 142 14.33 1.47 -18.60
CA ILE A 142 15.13 0.83 -19.63
C ILE A 142 14.52 1.15 -20.99
N GLU A 143 15.31 1.67 -21.93
CA GLU A 143 14.93 1.81 -23.34
C GLU A 143 15.40 0.59 -24.12
N LEU A 144 14.54 -0.44 -24.19
CA LEU A 144 14.87 -1.69 -24.88
C LEU A 144 15.05 -1.50 -26.40
N GLY A 145 14.54 -0.40 -26.97
CA GLY A 145 14.77 -0.04 -28.37
C GLY A 145 16.25 0.19 -28.72
N LYS A 146 17.10 0.54 -27.73
CA LYS A 146 18.55 0.73 -27.93
C LYS A 146 19.30 -0.56 -28.28
N PHE A 147 18.72 -1.73 -28.03
CA PHE A 147 19.29 -3.02 -28.43
C PHE A 147 18.99 -3.39 -29.89
N LEU A 148 18.15 -2.61 -30.58
CA LEU A 148 17.80 -2.80 -31.99
C LEU A 148 18.59 -1.83 -32.87
N PRO A 149 18.81 -2.12 -34.17
CA PRO A 149 19.48 -1.20 -35.07
C PRO A 149 18.77 0.15 -35.11
N GLN A 150 19.52 1.26 -35.04
CA GLN A 150 18.95 2.61 -35.00
C GLN A 150 18.02 2.90 -36.20
N LYS A 151 18.31 2.31 -37.37
CA LYS A 151 17.49 2.42 -38.58
C LYS A 151 16.09 1.81 -38.45
N SER A 152 15.85 0.96 -37.43
CA SER A 152 14.53 0.36 -37.20
C SER A 152 13.51 1.37 -36.66
N GLY A 153 13.97 2.44 -35.99
CA GLY A 153 13.10 3.43 -35.35
C GLY A 153 12.25 2.90 -34.19
N ILE A 154 12.49 1.66 -33.73
CA ILE A 154 11.65 1.03 -32.71
C ILE A 154 12.00 1.60 -31.32
N LYS A 155 10.99 2.13 -30.62
CA LYS A 155 11.08 2.58 -29.24
C LYS A 155 10.30 1.66 -28.33
N ILE A 156 10.97 1.15 -27.31
CA ILE A 156 10.41 0.24 -26.31
C ILE A 156 10.83 0.73 -24.92
N PRO A 157 10.21 1.81 -24.42
CA PRO A 157 10.44 2.27 -23.05
C PRO A 157 9.78 1.29 -22.08
N MET A 158 10.57 0.72 -21.18
CA MET A 158 10.17 -0.18 -20.11
C MET A 158 10.52 0.43 -18.76
N PHE A 159 9.62 0.32 -17.79
CA PHE A 159 9.85 0.64 -16.40
C PHE A 159 9.54 -0.61 -15.56
N VAL A 160 10.44 -0.95 -14.65
CA VAL A 160 10.24 -2.05 -13.70
C VAL A 160 10.58 -1.55 -12.30
N SER A 161 9.76 -1.91 -11.31
CA SER A 161 10.06 -1.64 -9.91
C SER A 161 9.63 -2.76 -8.99
N TYR A 162 10.34 -2.89 -7.88
CA TYR A 162 10.04 -3.79 -6.79
C TYR A 162 10.37 -3.11 -5.47
N SER A 163 9.39 -3.06 -4.56
CA SER A 163 9.61 -2.62 -3.18
C SER A 163 9.09 -3.63 -2.18
N LYS A 164 9.76 -3.66 -1.04
CA LYS A 164 9.46 -4.47 0.13
C LYS A 164 9.55 -3.58 1.36
N GLN A 165 8.51 -3.61 2.17
CA GLN A 165 8.42 -2.92 3.45
C GLN A 165 8.07 -3.94 4.52
N VAL A 166 8.82 -3.94 5.62
CA VAL A 166 8.58 -4.77 6.79
C VAL A 166 8.57 -3.87 8.01
N LEU A 167 7.46 -3.87 8.74
CA LEU A 167 7.30 -3.15 9.99
C LEU A 167 7.09 -4.18 11.11
N THR A 168 8.06 -4.23 12.03
CA THR A 168 8.02 -5.14 13.18
C THR A 168 7.66 -4.35 14.43
N PRO A 169 6.48 -4.58 15.05
CA PRO A 169 6.06 -3.80 16.21
C PRO A 169 6.92 -4.12 17.45
N GLN A 170 7.10 -3.14 18.32
CA GLN A 170 7.77 -3.32 19.62
C GLN A 170 7.02 -4.31 20.52
N PHE A 171 5.69 -4.24 20.51
CA PHE A 171 4.81 -5.05 21.34
C PHE A 171 4.10 -6.11 20.52
N ASP A 172 3.82 -7.26 21.13
CA ASP A 172 3.07 -8.33 20.50
C ASP A 172 1.63 -7.86 20.24
N PRO A 173 1.11 -7.89 19.00
CA PRO A 173 -0.24 -7.42 18.72
C PRO A 173 -1.35 -8.27 19.36
N ARG A 174 -1.07 -9.51 19.79
CA ARG A 174 -2.00 -10.34 20.59
C ARG A 174 -2.03 -9.93 22.05
N THR A 175 -0.90 -9.48 22.58
CA THR A 175 -0.73 -9.05 23.96
C THR A 175 0.10 -7.77 23.99
N PRO A 176 -0.52 -6.60 23.72
CA PRO A 176 0.17 -5.34 23.45
C PRO A 176 0.90 -4.77 24.68
N ASP A 177 0.82 -5.44 25.82
CA ASP A 177 1.55 -5.14 27.04
C ASP A 177 2.87 -5.90 27.16
N ILE A 178 3.20 -6.85 26.27
CA ILE A 178 4.44 -7.63 26.25
C ILE A 178 5.27 -7.26 25.01
N GLU A 179 6.57 -7.00 25.20
CA GLU A 179 7.46 -6.77 24.06
C GLU A 179 7.60 -8.03 23.19
N LEU A 180 7.48 -7.88 21.87
CA LEU A 180 7.56 -8.98 20.91
C LEU A 180 8.87 -9.74 21.02
N LYS A 181 9.97 -9.04 21.31
CA LYS A 181 11.29 -9.65 21.53
C LYS A 181 11.29 -10.67 22.66
N ASN A 182 10.55 -10.42 23.73
CA ASN A 182 10.44 -11.34 24.86
C ASN A 182 9.61 -12.58 24.50
N THR A 183 8.52 -12.40 23.75
CA THR A 183 7.73 -13.52 23.21
C THR A 183 8.60 -14.40 22.30
N LEU A 184 9.41 -13.80 21.43
CA LEU A 184 10.29 -14.52 20.52
C LEU A 184 11.41 -15.25 21.27
N ALA A 185 11.99 -14.67 22.32
CA ALA A 185 13.10 -15.28 23.06
C ALA A 185 12.74 -16.65 23.67
N GLY A 186 11.49 -16.83 24.13
CA GLY A 186 11.00 -18.07 24.72
C GLY A 186 10.46 -19.10 23.72
N ALA A 187 10.46 -18.79 22.42
CA ALA A 187 9.84 -19.62 21.38
C ALA A 187 10.87 -20.46 20.58
N SER A 188 10.45 -21.64 20.12
CA SER A 188 11.23 -22.44 19.16
C SER A 188 11.34 -21.74 17.81
N ARG A 189 12.22 -22.19 16.91
CA ARG A 189 12.39 -21.58 15.58
C ARG A 189 11.10 -21.56 14.76
N ALA A 190 10.38 -22.68 14.71
CA ALA A 190 9.09 -22.77 14.00
C ALA A 190 8.03 -21.86 14.62
N GLN A 191 8.01 -21.73 15.96
CA GLN A 191 7.13 -20.80 16.65
C GLN A 191 7.49 -19.34 16.38
N LYS A 192 8.78 -18.99 16.32
CA LYS A 192 9.25 -17.64 15.97
C LYS A 192 8.77 -17.22 14.58
N ASP A 193 8.92 -18.08 13.58
CA ASP A 193 8.50 -17.78 12.21
C ASP A 193 6.97 -17.59 12.13
N SER A 194 6.21 -18.42 12.86
CA SER A 194 4.76 -18.23 13.01
C SER A 194 4.41 -16.92 13.69
N ILE A 195 5.11 -16.57 14.78
CA ILE A 195 4.92 -15.31 15.51
C ILE A 195 5.18 -14.10 14.61
N LEU A 196 6.31 -14.08 13.91
CA LEU A 196 6.66 -13.00 13.00
C LEU A 196 5.67 -12.89 11.84
N ASN A 197 5.16 -14.01 11.33
CA ASN A 197 4.20 -14.02 10.22
C ASN A 197 2.90 -13.26 10.53
N PHE A 198 2.40 -13.33 11.77
CA PHE A 198 1.22 -12.57 12.18
C PHE A 198 1.54 -11.22 12.82
N ALA A 199 2.72 -11.07 13.43
CA ALA A 199 3.05 -9.83 14.13
C ALA A 199 3.54 -8.72 13.20
N GLN A 200 4.25 -9.07 12.13
CA GLN A 200 4.82 -8.09 11.20
C GLN A 200 3.78 -7.60 10.20
N ASP A 201 3.78 -6.29 9.94
CA ASP A 201 3.21 -5.73 8.72
C ASP A 201 4.24 -5.90 7.60
N TYR A 202 3.86 -6.65 6.58
CA TYR A 202 4.70 -6.99 5.47
C TYR A 202 4.01 -6.60 4.18
N THR A 203 4.58 -5.65 3.46
CA THR A 203 4.06 -5.14 2.20
C THR A 203 5.08 -5.32 1.08
N THR A 204 4.62 -5.79 -0.07
CA THR A 204 5.40 -5.85 -1.31
C THR A 204 4.65 -5.22 -2.45
N ARG A 205 5.36 -4.50 -3.30
CA ARG A 205 4.82 -3.91 -4.52
C ARG A 205 5.76 -4.22 -5.67
N SER A 206 5.21 -4.67 -6.79
CA SER A 206 5.97 -4.81 -8.03
C SER A 206 5.21 -4.12 -9.16
N SER A 207 5.91 -3.37 -10.00
CA SER A 207 5.34 -2.79 -11.21
C SER A 207 6.19 -3.15 -12.43
N LEU A 208 5.53 -3.35 -13.55
CA LEU A 208 6.14 -3.52 -14.86
C LEU A 208 5.28 -2.73 -15.85
N THR A 209 5.89 -1.78 -16.55
CA THR A 209 5.19 -0.89 -17.46
C THR A 209 5.99 -0.74 -18.74
N PHE A 210 5.33 -0.95 -19.88
CA PHE A 210 5.78 -0.55 -21.20
C PHE A 210 4.91 0.63 -21.63
N THR A 211 5.55 1.76 -21.93
CA THR A 211 4.81 2.99 -22.26
C THR A 211 5.07 3.38 -23.70
N ASN A 212 3.99 3.50 -24.48
CA ASN A 212 4.04 4.04 -25.83
C ASN A 212 5.09 3.35 -26.72
N VAL A 213 5.09 2.01 -26.67
CA VAL A 213 5.89 1.15 -27.54
C VAL A 213 5.42 1.38 -28.97
N ARG A 214 6.32 1.84 -29.83
CA ARG A 214 5.98 2.27 -31.19
C ARG A 214 7.18 2.19 -32.11
N LYS A 215 6.91 2.24 -33.40
CA LYS A 215 7.94 2.47 -34.43
C LYS A 215 7.89 3.92 -34.87
N GLU A 216 9.02 4.60 -34.81
CA GLU A 216 9.17 5.96 -35.34
C GLU A 216 9.56 5.93 -36.81
N ARG A 217 9.06 6.91 -37.56
CA ARG A 217 9.41 7.11 -38.97
C ARG A 217 10.81 7.71 -39.04
N MET A 218 11.72 7.03 -39.75
CA MET A 218 13.11 7.46 -39.89
C MET A 218 13.33 8.39 -41.09
N SER A 219 12.42 8.40 -42.07
CA SER A 219 12.45 9.29 -43.24
C SER A 219 11.29 10.28 -43.19
N SER A 220 11.59 11.56 -43.36
CA SER A 220 10.58 12.64 -43.42
C SER A 220 9.94 12.77 -44.81
N GLU A 221 10.48 12.11 -45.83
CA GLU A 221 10.02 12.23 -47.22
C GLU A 221 8.92 11.23 -47.58
N GLU A 222 8.76 10.17 -46.77
CA GLU A 222 7.74 9.15 -47.01
C GLU A 222 6.36 9.64 -46.55
N LYS A 223 5.40 9.60 -47.47
CA LYS A 223 4.01 9.93 -47.17
C LYS A 223 3.44 8.95 -46.14
N VAL A 224 2.81 9.48 -45.10
CA VAL A 224 2.05 8.72 -44.11
C VAL A 224 0.89 8.01 -44.80
N ARG A 225 0.89 6.69 -44.78
CA ARG A 225 -0.20 5.84 -45.29
C ARG A 225 -1.02 5.31 -44.12
N LEU A 226 -2.25 4.92 -44.39
CA LEU A 226 -3.18 4.42 -43.38
C LEU A 226 -2.70 3.09 -42.75
N TRP A 227 -2.06 2.22 -43.52
CA TRP A 227 -1.61 0.90 -43.08
C TRP A 227 -0.19 0.87 -42.50
N ASP A 228 0.43 2.04 -42.30
CA ASP A 228 1.76 2.13 -41.72
C ASP A 228 1.75 1.72 -40.24
N ILE A 229 2.69 0.86 -39.86
CA ILE A 229 2.80 0.36 -38.48
C ILE A 229 3.25 1.47 -37.51
N GLU A 230 3.87 2.53 -38.03
CA GLU A 230 4.28 3.73 -37.29
C GLU A 230 3.09 4.52 -36.75
N ASN A 231 1.87 4.28 -37.26
CA ASN A 231 0.65 4.87 -36.70
C ASN A 231 0.20 4.17 -35.42
N PHE A 232 0.70 2.96 -35.14
CA PHE A 232 0.32 2.19 -33.96
C PHE A 232 1.24 2.47 -32.76
N ASN A 233 0.65 2.52 -31.57
CA ASN A 233 1.37 2.47 -30.31
C ASN A 233 0.68 1.52 -29.34
N VAL A 234 1.48 0.88 -28.51
CA VAL A 234 1.02 -0.07 -27.50
C VAL A 234 1.55 0.36 -26.14
N SER A 235 0.71 0.36 -25.13
CA SER A 235 1.16 0.45 -23.73
C SER A 235 0.61 -0.72 -22.93
N TYR A 236 1.40 -1.20 -21.98
CA TYR A 236 1.01 -2.27 -21.09
C TYR A 236 1.56 -1.97 -19.71
N ALA A 237 0.74 -2.05 -18.67
CA ALA A 237 1.18 -1.86 -17.29
C ALA A 237 0.59 -2.96 -16.41
N GLN A 238 1.42 -3.50 -15.53
CA GLN A 238 1.04 -4.45 -14.52
C GLN A 238 1.53 -3.96 -13.17
N THR A 239 0.64 -3.92 -12.18
CA THR A 239 1.02 -3.71 -10.78
C THR A 239 0.52 -4.87 -9.94
N LYS A 240 1.35 -5.30 -8.98
CA LYS A 240 0.98 -6.28 -7.96
C LYS A 240 1.30 -5.68 -6.61
N PHE A 241 0.34 -5.77 -5.70
CA PHE A 241 0.45 -5.39 -4.30
C PHE A 241 0.11 -6.61 -3.47
N SER A 242 0.96 -6.95 -2.51
CA SER A 242 0.66 -8.00 -1.53
C SER A 242 1.02 -7.48 -0.15
N HIS A 243 0.09 -7.62 0.77
CA HIS A 243 0.20 -7.16 2.14
C HIS A 243 -0.31 -8.25 3.09
N ARG A 244 0.32 -8.36 4.25
CA ARG A 244 -0.17 -9.14 5.38
C ARG A 244 0.21 -8.42 6.66
N ASP A 245 -0.64 -8.53 7.66
CA ASP A 245 -0.41 -7.97 8.99
C ASP A 245 -1.15 -8.82 10.04
N PHE A 246 -1.35 -8.27 11.22
CA PHE A 246 -2.07 -8.93 12.30
C PHE A 246 -3.55 -9.16 11.97
N ILE A 247 -4.18 -8.28 11.19
CA ILE A 247 -5.62 -8.30 10.91
C ILE A 247 -5.91 -9.08 9.63
N ASN A 248 -5.11 -8.86 8.59
CA ASN A 248 -5.22 -9.46 7.26
C ASN A 248 -4.15 -10.54 7.12
N GLU A 249 -4.60 -11.77 6.89
CA GLU A 249 -3.71 -12.88 6.57
C GLU A 249 -3.10 -12.70 5.17
N THR A 250 -3.91 -12.24 4.22
CA THR A 250 -3.49 -11.91 2.88
C THR A 250 -4.38 -10.81 2.32
N SER A 251 -3.74 -9.77 1.79
CA SER A 251 -4.36 -8.75 0.96
C SER A 251 -3.57 -8.68 -0.34
N LEU A 252 -4.20 -9.02 -1.46
CA LEU A 252 -3.57 -9.09 -2.77
C LEU A 252 -4.33 -8.19 -3.73
N GLN A 253 -3.63 -7.33 -4.45
CA GLN A 253 -4.20 -6.56 -5.55
C GLN A 253 -3.34 -6.72 -6.79
N ARG A 254 -4.00 -6.86 -7.94
CA ARG A 254 -3.37 -6.98 -9.25
C ARG A 254 -4.12 -6.08 -10.21
N SER A 255 -3.43 -5.11 -10.80
CA SER A 255 -3.98 -4.28 -11.87
C SER A 255 -3.21 -4.54 -13.15
N TYR A 256 -3.95 -4.71 -14.24
CA TYR A 256 -3.44 -4.84 -15.59
C TYR A 256 -4.11 -3.77 -16.43
N ARG A 257 -3.31 -2.95 -17.10
CA ARG A 257 -3.77 -1.96 -18.07
C ARG A 257 -3.10 -2.26 -19.40
N ALA A 258 -3.88 -2.35 -20.46
CA ALA A 258 -3.37 -2.44 -21.81
C ALA A 258 -4.02 -1.34 -22.64
N SER A 259 -3.25 -0.68 -23.50
CA SER A 259 -3.77 0.27 -24.44
C SER A 259 -3.19 0.03 -25.83
N LEU A 260 -4.07 0.11 -26.82
CA LEU A 260 -3.72 0.10 -28.23
C LEU A 260 -4.18 1.42 -28.83
N GLY A 261 -3.24 2.25 -29.25
CA GLY A 261 -3.49 3.50 -29.95
C GLY A 261 -3.17 3.35 -31.44
N TYR A 262 -3.99 3.98 -32.28
CA TYR A 262 -3.73 4.22 -33.69
C TYR A 262 -3.90 5.72 -33.95
N ASN A 263 -2.82 6.37 -34.37
CA ASN A 263 -2.76 7.81 -34.62
C ASN A 263 -2.21 8.01 -36.03
N TYR A 264 -3.10 8.20 -36.99
CA TYR A 264 -2.77 8.59 -38.34
C TYR A 264 -2.90 10.11 -38.48
N ALA A 265 -1.86 10.74 -39.00
CA ALA A 265 -1.84 12.17 -39.33
C ALA A 265 -1.31 12.32 -40.76
N GLY A 266 -2.22 12.53 -41.70
CA GLY A 266 -1.92 12.68 -43.12
C GLY A 266 -1.94 14.14 -43.56
N THR A 267 -1.23 14.43 -44.65
CA THR A 267 -1.31 15.72 -45.37
C THR A 267 -1.97 15.49 -46.73
N PRO A 268 -3.28 15.19 -46.77
CA PRO A 268 -3.95 14.87 -48.03
C PRO A 268 -4.01 16.09 -48.96
N LYS A 269 -4.00 15.83 -50.26
CA LYS A 269 -4.11 16.87 -51.27
C LYS A 269 -5.47 17.55 -51.15
N ASN A 270 -5.47 18.87 -51.03
CA ASN A 270 -6.68 19.67 -50.98
C ASN A 270 -7.26 19.84 -52.39
N TYR A 271 -8.55 19.51 -52.58
CA TYR A 271 -9.25 19.71 -53.84
C TYR A 271 -10.18 20.90 -53.72
N GLN A 272 -9.99 21.88 -54.61
CA GLN A 272 -10.78 23.10 -54.72
C GLN A 272 -11.54 23.10 -56.06
N PRO A 273 -12.73 22.48 -56.12
CA PRO A 273 -13.43 22.27 -57.39
C PRO A 273 -13.89 23.57 -58.07
N PHE A 274 -14.15 24.64 -57.30
CA PHE A 274 -14.72 25.89 -57.82
C PHE A 274 -13.72 27.03 -57.98
N ASP A 275 -12.46 26.86 -57.57
CA ASP A 275 -11.44 27.92 -57.60
C ASP A 275 -11.17 28.44 -59.03
N LYS A 276 -11.17 27.52 -60.01
CA LYS A 276 -10.97 27.86 -61.43
C LYS A 276 -12.24 28.38 -62.13
N ILE A 277 -13.41 28.13 -61.57
CA ILE A 277 -14.72 28.39 -62.21
C ILE A 277 -15.33 29.70 -61.70
N ILE A 278 -15.15 30.02 -60.41
CA ILE A 278 -15.76 31.19 -59.77
C ILE A 278 -14.69 32.30 -59.62
N LYS A 279 -14.76 33.32 -60.49
CA LYS A 279 -13.85 34.49 -60.44
C LYS A 279 -14.46 35.72 -59.74
N SER A 280 -15.76 35.72 -59.45
CA SER A 280 -16.46 36.87 -58.84
C SER A 280 -16.35 36.89 -57.31
N ASN A 281 -16.26 38.09 -56.73
CA ASN A 281 -16.13 38.29 -55.27
C ASN A 281 -17.44 37.96 -54.50
N SER A 282 -18.58 37.95 -55.19
CA SER A 282 -19.91 37.68 -54.60
C SER A 282 -20.15 36.21 -54.23
N LEU A 283 -19.37 35.27 -54.78
CA LEU A 283 -19.51 33.82 -54.54
C LEU A 283 -18.28 33.23 -53.82
N LYS A 284 -17.58 34.06 -53.03
CA LYS A 284 -16.36 33.69 -52.30
C LYS A 284 -16.52 32.45 -51.41
N LEU A 285 -17.69 32.27 -50.80
CA LEU A 285 -18.01 31.09 -49.98
C LEU A 285 -17.95 29.77 -50.76
N LEU A 286 -18.44 29.77 -52.01
CA LEU A 286 -18.41 28.60 -52.89
C LEU A 286 -17.02 28.43 -53.53
N LYS A 287 -16.32 29.53 -53.83
CA LYS A 287 -14.94 29.50 -54.34
C LYS A 287 -13.97 28.89 -53.32
N ASP A 288 -14.11 29.24 -52.05
CA ASP A 288 -13.26 28.76 -50.96
C ASP A 288 -13.62 27.33 -50.48
N PHE A 289 -14.65 26.73 -51.07
CA PHE A 289 -15.04 25.36 -50.77
C PHE A 289 -13.91 24.41 -51.17
N ASN A 290 -13.42 23.68 -50.19
CA ASN A 290 -12.31 22.77 -50.34
C ASN A 290 -12.60 21.50 -49.54
N PHE A 291 -12.23 20.36 -50.12
CA PHE A 291 -12.42 19.06 -49.49
C PHE A 291 -11.22 18.17 -49.78
N THR A 292 -10.93 17.26 -48.85
CA THR A 292 -9.90 16.25 -49.02
C THR A 292 -10.56 14.89 -49.28
N LEU A 293 -10.01 14.09 -50.21
CA LEU A 293 -10.52 12.74 -50.46
C LEU A 293 -10.11 11.74 -49.37
N MET A 294 -9.11 12.09 -48.57
CA MET A 294 -8.59 11.30 -47.46
C MET A 294 -8.71 12.10 -46.16
N PRO A 295 -8.88 11.45 -45.01
CA PRO A 295 -8.87 12.13 -43.72
C PRO A 295 -7.53 12.82 -43.45
N ASN A 296 -7.60 13.96 -42.77
CA ASN A 296 -6.40 14.63 -42.25
C ASN A 296 -5.83 13.91 -41.03
N ALA A 297 -6.69 13.39 -40.16
CA ALA A 297 -6.30 12.62 -39.00
C ALA A 297 -7.33 11.53 -38.69
N ILE A 298 -6.83 10.40 -38.19
CA ILE A 298 -7.65 9.36 -37.57
C ILE A 298 -6.94 9.01 -36.27
N ASN A 299 -7.61 9.27 -35.16
CA ASN A 299 -7.15 8.82 -33.85
C ASN A 299 -8.14 7.77 -33.37
N PHE A 300 -7.62 6.66 -32.90
CA PHE A 300 -8.37 5.56 -32.33
C PHE A 300 -7.57 5.01 -31.16
N ARG A 301 -8.25 4.67 -30.08
CA ARG A 301 -7.63 4.11 -28.89
C ARG A 301 -8.57 3.09 -28.28
N ILE A 302 -8.00 1.98 -27.84
CA ILE A 302 -8.67 0.96 -27.04
C ILE A 302 -7.89 0.87 -25.74
N ASP A 303 -8.57 1.04 -24.61
CA ASP A 303 -8.02 0.79 -23.29
C ASP A 303 -8.76 -0.40 -22.64
N VAL A 304 -7.98 -1.30 -22.06
CA VAL A 304 -8.45 -2.44 -21.27
C VAL A 304 -7.86 -2.31 -19.89
N ASP A 305 -8.72 -2.22 -18.89
CA ASP A 305 -8.36 -2.14 -17.47
C ASP A 305 -8.96 -3.33 -16.73
N ARG A 306 -8.08 -4.17 -16.15
CA ARG A 306 -8.47 -5.28 -15.28
C ARG A 306 -7.92 -5.03 -13.89
N PHE A 307 -8.78 -5.06 -12.90
CA PHE A 307 -8.43 -4.98 -11.49
C PHE A 307 -8.95 -6.24 -10.77
N TYR A 308 -8.06 -6.87 -10.03
CA TYR A 308 -8.33 -8.02 -9.18
C TYR A 308 -7.85 -7.69 -7.77
N SER A 309 -8.70 -7.88 -6.78
CA SER A 309 -8.36 -7.74 -5.37
C SER A 309 -8.92 -8.91 -4.59
N GLU A 310 -8.13 -9.40 -3.65
CA GLU A 310 -8.46 -10.48 -2.74
C GLU A 310 -8.06 -10.03 -1.33
N ASN A 311 -8.94 -10.23 -0.35
CA ASN A 311 -8.65 -9.95 1.04
C ASN A 311 -9.20 -11.04 1.95
N THR A 312 -8.31 -11.64 2.73
CA THR A 312 -8.59 -12.68 3.72
C THR A 312 -8.20 -12.15 5.10
N LEU A 313 -9.18 -12.08 6.01
CA LEU A 313 -8.91 -11.71 7.41
C LEU A 313 -8.26 -12.88 8.13
N ARG A 314 -7.38 -12.57 9.07
CA ARG A 314 -6.66 -13.57 9.86
C ARG A 314 -7.53 -14.07 11.00
N ASN A 315 -7.53 -15.38 11.22
CA ASN A 315 -8.08 -15.95 12.44
C ASN A 315 -7.03 -15.93 13.56
N ASN A 316 -7.19 -15.00 14.51
CA ASN A 316 -6.29 -14.87 15.65
C ASN A 316 -6.75 -15.60 16.91
N ASP A 317 -7.96 -16.19 16.90
CA ASP A 317 -8.48 -16.95 18.03
C ASP A 317 -8.34 -18.46 17.76
N PRO A 318 -7.53 -19.19 18.55
CA PRO A 318 -7.38 -20.63 18.40
C PRO A 318 -8.67 -21.43 18.66
N ASN A 319 -9.67 -20.82 19.32
CA ASN A 319 -10.96 -21.46 19.56
C ASN A 319 -12.01 -21.11 18.50
N ASN A 320 -11.68 -20.23 17.54
CA ASN A 320 -12.61 -19.86 16.48
C ASN A 320 -12.57 -20.93 15.37
N PHE A 321 -13.63 -21.72 15.32
CA PHE A 321 -13.86 -22.78 14.33
C PHE A 321 -14.65 -22.29 13.11
N ILE A 322 -15.07 -21.02 13.08
CA ILE A 322 -15.80 -20.46 11.95
C ILE A 322 -14.78 -20.11 10.84
N PRO A 323 -14.93 -20.67 9.63
CA PRO A 323 -14.06 -20.34 8.52
C PRO A 323 -14.25 -18.86 8.14
N ILE A 324 -13.14 -18.13 8.04
CA ILE A 324 -13.16 -16.76 7.54
C ILE A 324 -13.14 -16.82 6.02
N ASN A 325 -14.21 -16.35 5.39
CA ASN A 325 -14.30 -16.32 3.94
C ASN A 325 -13.42 -15.22 3.35
N THR A 326 -12.70 -15.55 2.29
CA THR A 326 -11.99 -14.58 1.47
C THR A 326 -12.98 -13.71 0.69
N THR A 327 -12.77 -12.40 0.73
CA THR A 327 -13.50 -11.45 -0.10
C THR A 327 -12.75 -11.23 -1.42
N PHE A 328 -13.50 -11.20 -2.53
CA PHE A 328 -12.94 -10.97 -3.86
C PHE A 328 -13.61 -9.76 -4.49
N ASN A 329 -12.82 -8.93 -5.15
CA ASN A 329 -13.31 -7.84 -5.99
C ASN A 329 -12.63 -7.94 -7.36
N ASN A 330 -13.46 -8.16 -8.38
CA ASN A 330 -13.05 -8.29 -9.76
C ASN A 330 -13.74 -7.19 -10.57
N ALA A 331 -12.96 -6.25 -11.09
CA ALA A 331 -13.44 -5.24 -12.00
C ALA A 331 -12.74 -5.40 -13.35
N PHE A 332 -13.53 -5.41 -14.41
CA PHE A 332 -13.04 -5.43 -15.78
C PHE A 332 -13.75 -4.33 -16.53
N MET A 333 -12.99 -3.36 -17.02
CA MET A 333 -13.48 -2.23 -17.78
C MET A 333 -12.78 -2.22 -19.14
N ILE A 334 -13.58 -2.18 -20.20
CA ILE A 334 -13.12 -1.80 -21.53
C ILE A 334 -13.66 -0.40 -21.74
N CYS A 335 -12.80 0.62 -21.88
CA CYS A 335 -13.26 2.00 -21.94
C CYS A 335 -12.67 2.81 -23.12
N SER A 336 -13.60 3.54 -23.75
CA SER A 336 -13.49 4.64 -24.73
C SER A 336 -12.82 4.39 -26.07
N THR A 337 -13.62 4.42 -27.14
CA THR A 337 -13.21 4.75 -28.50
C THR A 337 -13.42 6.24 -28.73
N ASN A 338 -12.34 7.03 -28.79
CA ASN A 338 -12.40 8.39 -29.33
C ASN A 338 -12.15 8.31 -30.82
N PHE A 339 -13.17 8.61 -31.64
CA PHE A 339 -13.04 8.69 -33.09
C PHE A 339 -13.12 10.15 -33.52
N ASN A 340 -11.98 10.74 -33.85
CA ASN A 340 -11.92 12.08 -34.45
C ASN A 340 -11.62 11.93 -35.94
N TYR A 341 -12.53 12.42 -36.77
CA TYR A 341 -12.44 12.35 -38.23
C TYR A 341 -12.70 13.73 -38.82
N THR A 342 -11.74 14.23 -39.59
CA THR A 342 -11.80 15.57 -40.20
C THR A 342 -11.51 15.46 -41.69
N ILE A 343 -12.54 15.72 -42.52
CA ILE A 343 -12.43 15.85 -44.00
C ILE A 343 -12.34 17.33 -44.43
N PHE A 344 -12.75 18.27 -43.57
CA PHE A 344 -12.83 19.69 -43.90
C PHE A 344 -11.78 20.50 -43.15
N ASN A 345 -11.01 21.31 -43.88
CA ASN A 345 -9.91 22.12 -43.32
C ASN A 345 -10.35 23.46 -42.70
N LYS A 346 -11.66 23.76 -42.66
CA LYS A 346 -12.21 24.98 -42.03
C LYS A 346 -13.36 24.65 -41.10
N ASP A 347 -13.34 25.24 -39.91
CA ASP A 347 -14.50 25.36 -39.02
C ASP A 347 -15.60 26.17 -39.72
N TYR A 348 -16.52 25.47 -40.38
CA TYR A 348 -17.80 26.04 -40.78
C TYR A 348 -18.79 25.82 -39.64
N SER A 349 -18.57 26.50 -38.52
CA SER A 349 -19.43 26.49 -37.32
C SER A 349 -20.88 26.94 -37.61
N THR A 350 -21.14 27.48 -38.80
CA THR A 350 -22.45 28.00 -39.22
C THR A 350 -23.40 26.98 -39.87
N ILE A 351 -23.00 25.73 -40.14
CA ILE A 351 -23.85 24.73 -40.84
C ILE A 351 -24.39 23.63 -39.90
N ARG A 352 -24.20 23.73 -38.58
CA ARG A 352 -24.71 22.73 -37.60
C ARG A 352 -26.22 22.77 -37.31
N LYS A 353 -27.03 23.55 -38.03
CA LYS A 353 -28.47 23.76 -37.71
C LYS A 353 -29.49 23.11 -38.64
N VAL A 354 -29.09 22.29 -39.60
CA VAL A 354 -30.04 21.58 -40.46
C VAL A 354 -29.66 20.11 -40.46
N PHE A 355 -30.64 19.24 -40.17
CA PHE A 355 -30.52 17.80 -39.87
C PHE A 355 -30.26 17.45 -38.39
N ALA A 356 -31.16 17.94 -37.52
CA ALA A 356 -31.70 17.10 -36.47
C ALA A 356 -33.01 16.50 -36.99
N ILE A 357 -32.97 15.23 -37.42
CA ILE A 357 -34.16 14.40 -37.53
C ILE A 357 -34.03 13.33 -36.45
N SER A 358 -35.09 13.24 -35.66
CA SER A 358 -35.38 12.31 -34.57
C SER A 358 -35.04 10.84 -34.89
N GLY A 359 -34.56 10.16 -33.86
CA GLY A 359 -34.50 8.71 -33.72
C GLY A 359 -34.20 8.36 -32.27
#